data_AF-A0A0M1JIA7-F1
#
_entry.id   AF-A0A0M1JIA7-F1
#
_cell.length_a   1.000
_cell.length_b   1.000
_cell.length_c   1.000
_cell.angle_alpha   90.00
_cell.angle_beta   90.00
_cell.angle_gamma   90.00
#
_symmetry.space_group_name_H-M   'P 1'
#
loop_
_entity.id
_entity.type
_entity.pdbx_description
1 polymer ?
#
loop_
_entity_poly.entity_id
_entity_poly.type
_entity_poly.pdbx_seq_one_letter_code
_entity_poly.pdbx_strand_id
1 'polypeptide(L)'
;SSHSITHNTKSCNTPASATVSLQQPLSPQTWPAILLTYNPGQGTVAANQGNNRAFSDAKDQAKLLANLDVPAQKRLRKGKLKANVTVEHQGGNNWKIVKIDAV
;
A
#
# COMPACT_ATOMS: atom_id res chain seq x y z
N SER A 1 58.51 31.12 -31.95
CA SER A 1 57.89 29.92 -31.38
C SER A 1 56.45 30.22 -31.02
N SER A 2 55.53 29.61 -31.78
CA SER A 2 54.09 29.56 -31.52
C SER A 2 53.80 28.83 -30.20
N HIS A 3 52.68 29.13 -29.55
CA HIS A 3 51.65 28.15 -29.18
C HIS A 3 50.35 28.89 -28.80
N SER A 4 49.38 28.79 -29.69
CA SER A 4 47.97 29.08 -29.46
C SER A 4 47.37 27.98 -28.61
N ILE A 5 46.52 28.31 -27.64
CA ILE A 5 45.59 27.35 -27.04
C ILE A 5 44.19 27.95 -27.06
N THR A 6 43.36 27.42 -27.96
CA THR A 6 41.91 27.56 -27.96
C THR A 6 41.33 26.27 -27.39
N HIS A 7 40.51 26.34 -26.35
CA HIS A 7 39.51 25.31 -26.06
C HIS A 7 38.14 25.97 -25.88
N ASN A 8 37.37 25.88 -26.95
CA ASN A 8 35.93 25.96 -27.01
C ASN A 8 35.36 24.70 -26.36
N THR A 9 34.34 24.82 -25.48
CA THR A 9 32.99 24.24 -25.65
C THR A 9 32.24 24.05 -24.32
N LYS A 10 31.03 24.62 -24.26
CA LYS A 10 29.77 24.09 -23.70
C LYS A 10 29.85 23.24 -22.42
N SER A 11 29.08 23.65 -21.40
CA SER A 11 27.74 23.08 -21.24
C SER A 11 26.90 23.87 -20.25
N CYS A 12 25.66 24.06 -20.68
CA CYS A 12 24.54 24.70 -20.03
C CYS A 12 24.36 24.12 -18.62
N ASN A 13 24.28 24.98 -17.60
CA ASN A 13 23.61 24.65 -16.35
C ASN A 13 22.13 24.38 -16.69
N THR A 14 21.82 23.14 -17.01
CA THR A 14 20.44 22.67 -17.08
C THR A 14 19.99 22.65 -15.61
N PRO A 15 18.99 23.45 -15.19
CA PRO A 15 18.37 23.18 -13.92
C PRO A 15 17.84 21.76 -14.02
N ALA A 16 18.40 20.85 -13.22
CA ALA A 16 17.83 19.52 -13.08
C ALA A 16 16.38 19.76 -12.68
N SER A 17 15.46 19.57 -13.62
CA SER A 17 14.04 19.50 -13.33
C SER A 17 13.91 18.36 -12.34
N ALA A 18 13.83 18.70 -11.06
CA ALA A 18 13.27 17.84 -10.05
C ALA A 18 11.85 17.58 -10.54
N THR A 19 11.71 16.54 -11.35
CA THR A 19 10.43 15.93 -11.61
C THR A 19 10.03 15.41 -10.25
N VAL A 20 9.30 16.24 -9.52
CA VAL A 20 8.41 15.79 -8.47
C VAL A 20 7.49 14.85 -9.21
N SER A 21 7.86 13.57 -9.28
CA SER A 21 6.93 12.51 -9.57
C SER A 21 5.90 12.63 -8.47
N LEU A 22 4.84 13.39 -8.76
CA LEU A 22 3.55 13.26 -8.11
C LEU A 22 3.23 11.78 -8.30
N GLN A 23 3.64 10.97 -7.32
CA GLN A 23 3.33 9.56 -7.28
C GLN A 23 1.83 9.51 -7.38
N GLN A 24 1.34 9.09 -8.55
CA GLN A 24 -0.08 8.85 -8.76
C GLN A 24 -0.53 8.01 -7.57
N PRO A 25 -1.64 8.35 -6.90
CA PRO A 25 -2.18 7.49 -5.87
C PRO A 25 -2.33 6.11 -6.51
N LEU A 26 -1.53 5.15 -6.05
CA LEU A 26 -1.56 3.80 -6.60
C LEU A 26 -3.00 3.33 -6.45
N SER A 27 -3.61 2.99 -7.59
CA SER A 27 -5.00 2.54 -7.61
C SER A 27 -5.18 1.39 -6.62
N PRO A 28 -6.38 1.24 -6.02
CA PRO A 28 -6.64 0.16 -5.08
C PRO A 28 -6.22 -1.19 -5.69
N GLN A 29 -5.39 -1.94 -4.97
CA GLN A 29 -4.90 -3.24 -5.39
C GLN A 29 -5.63 -4.34 -4.63
N THR A 30 -5.98 -5.43 -5.30
CA THR A 30 -6.55 -6.62 -4.64
C THR A 30 -5.45 -7.65 -4.38
N TRP A 31 -5.31 -8.07 -3.13
CA TRP A 31 -4.47 -9.18 -2.72
C TRP A 31 -5.33 -10.44 -2.55
N PRO A 32 -5.12 -11.48 -3.38
CA PRO A 32 -5.97 -12.66 -3.34
C PRO A 32 -5.59 -13.61 -2.19
N ALA A 33 -6.62 -14.22 -1.58
CA ALA A 33 -6.50 -15.29 -0.60
C ALA A 33 -5.51 -15.04 0.57
N ILE A 34 -5.40 -13.78 1.02
CA ILE A 34 -4.53 -13.41 2.14
C ILE A 34 -5.17 -13.82 3.47
N LEU A 35 -4.35 -14.40 4.35
CA LEU A 35 -4.76 -14.67 5.73
C LEU A 35 -4.86 -13.35 6.49
N LEU A 36 -6.05 -13.09 7.03
CA LEU A 36 -6.33 -11.91 7.83
C LEU A 36 -6.09 -12.18 9.31
N THR A 37 -5.48 -11.21 9.97
CA THR A 37 -5.26 -11.19 11.42
C THR A 37 -6.16 -10.13 12.05
N TYR A 38 -7.00 -10.53 12.99
CA TYR A 38 -7.79 -9.60 13.78
C TYR A 38 -7.05 -9.21 15.06
N ASN A 39 -6.88 -7.92 15.29
CA ASN A 39 -6.25 -7.36 16.48
C ASN A 39 -7.34 -6.85 17.45
N PRO A 40 -7.78 -7.67 18.43
CA PRO A 40 -8.90 -7.31 19.29
C PRO A 40 -8.62 -6.09 20.18
N GLY A 41 -7.37 -5.90 20.62
CA GLY A 41 -6.99 -4.77 21.48
C GLY A 41 -6.94 -3.42 20.76
N GLN A 42 -6.92 -3.42 19.42
CA GLN A 42 -6.88 -2.19 18.59
C GLN A 42 -8.13 -2.04 17.73
N GLY A 43 -9.00 -3.06 17.65
CA GLY A 43 -10.15 -3.06 16.76
C GLY A 43 -9.78 -3.04 15.27
N THR A 44 -8.59 -3.54 14.90
CA THR A 44 -8.11 -3.49 13.52
C THR A 44 -7.96 -4.87 12.91
N VAL A 45 -8.03 -4.94 11.58
CA VAL A 45 -7.68 -6.10 10.77
C VAL A 45 -6.36 -5.80 10.09
N ALA A 46 -5.46 -6.78 10.05
CA ALA A 46 -4.19 -6.70 9.36
C ALA A 46 -4.07 -7.80 8.31
N ALA A 47 -3.35 -7.51 7.24
CA ALA A 47 -3.02 -8.43 6.16
C ALA A 47 -1.57 -8.20 5.75
N ASN A 48 -0.81 -9.25 5.44
CA ASN A 48 0.56 -9.12 4.96
C ASN A 48 0.72 -9.84 3.62
N GLN A 49 1.43 -9.23 2.68
CA GLN A 49 1.81 -9.83 1.40
C GLN A 49 3.29 -9.54 1.12
N GLY A 50 4.16 -10.52 1.40
CA GLY A 50 5.60 -10.31 1.37
C GLY A 50 6.02 -9.21 2.36
N ASN A 51 6.70 -8.17 1.86
CA ASN A 51 7.12 -7.02 2.66
C ASN A 51 6.01 -5.98 2.90
N ASN A 52 4.87 -6.10 2.20
CA ASN A 52 3.76 -5.16 2.32
C ASN A 52 2.86 -5.51 3.50
N ARG A 53 2.48 -4.49 4.26
CA ARG A 53 1.61 -4.60 5.43
C ARG A 53 0.40 -3.73 5.23
N ALA A 54 -0.79 -4.33 5.29
CA ALA A 54 -2.04 -3.61 5.21
C ALA A 54 -2.77 -3.63 6.56
N PHE A 55 -3.35 -2.50 6.95
CA PHE A 55 -4.15 -2.37 8.16
C PHE A 55 -5.49 -1.71 7.85
N SER A 56 -6.55 -2.12 8.53
CA SER A 56 -7.78 -1.35 8.54
C SER A 56 -7.70 -0.22 9.57
N ASP A 57 -8.34 0.91 9.28
CA ASP A 57 -8.61 1.90 10.32
C ASP A 57 -9.63 1.34 11.32
N ALA A 58 -9.49 1.67 12.60
CA ALA A 58 -10.43 1.23 13.64
C ALA A 58 -11.86 1.72 13.37
N LYS A 59 -12.01 2.94 12.81
CA LYS A 59 -13.32 3.48 12.39
C LYS A 59 -13.98 2.71 11.25
N ASP A 60 -13.18 2.10 10.38
CA ASP A 60 -13.66 1.37 9.20
C ASP A 60 -13.94 -0.11 9.52
N GLN A 61 -13.57 -0.57 10.72
CA GLN A 61 -13.75 -1.95 11.18
C GLN A 61 -15.20 -2.43 11.04
N ALA A 62 -16.16 -1.66 11.54
CA ALA A 62 -17.57 -2.06 11.52
C ALA A 62 -18.07 -2.26 10.07
N LYS A 63 -17.65 -1.39 9.15
CA LYS A 63 -17.99 -1.48 7.72
C LYS A 63 -17.34 -2.70 7.05
N LEU A 64 -16.07 -2.97 7.35
CA LEU A 64 -15.37 -4.13 6.83
C LEU A 64 -15.98 -5.44 7.34
N LEU A 65 -16.36 -5.49 8.62
CA LEU A 65 -17.04 -6.66 9.21
C LEU A 65 -18.47 -6.82 8.69
N ALA A 66 -19.19 -5.72 8.43
CA ALA A 66 -20.56 -5.78 7.91
C ALA A 66 -20.65 -6.43 6.52
N ASN A 67 -19.59 -6.33 5.71
CA ASN A 67 -19.49 -7.02 4.43
C ASN A 67 -19.18 -8.52 4.54
N LEU A 68 -18.95 -9.03 5.76
CA LEU A 68 -18.66 -10.44 6.02
C LEU A 68 -19.84 -11.12 6.69
N ASP A 69 -20.19 -12.31 6.21
CA ASP A 69 -21.17 -13.15 6.89
C ASP A 69 -20.70 -13.57 8.29
N VAL A 70 -21.65 -13.92 9.17
CA VAL A 70 -21.39 -14.35 10.56
C VAL A 70 -20.32 -15.45 10.65
N PRO A 71 -20.28 -16.49 9.79
CA PRO A 71 -19.21 -17.48 9.81
C PRO A 71 -17.84 -16.90 9.46
N ALA A 72 -17.77 -15.99 8.48
CA ALA A 72 -16.54 -15.32 8.09
C ALA A 72 -16.01 -14.40 9.20
N GLN A 73 -16.89 -13.65 9.86
CA GLN A 73 -16.53 -12.84 11.04
C GLN A 73 -15.98 -13.72 12.18
N LYS A 74 -16.59 -14.88 12.45
CA LYS A 74 -16.08 -15.83 13.45
C LYS A 74 -14.71 -16.37 13.07
N ARG A 75 -14.47 -16.68 11.79
CA ARG A 75 -13.16 -17.14 11.28
C ARG A 75 -12.11 -16.04 11.38
N LEU A 76 -12.48 -14.79 11.08
CA LEU A 76 -11.60 -13.62 11.17
C LEU A 76 -11.14 -13.37 12.61
N ARG A 77 -12.07 -13.38 13.56
CA ARG A 77 -11.75 -13.22 15.00
C ARG A 77 -10.86 -14.34 15.54
N LYS A 78 -10.85 -15.50 14.89
CA LYS A 78 -9.97 -16.63 15.20
C LYS A 78 -8.64 -16.61 14.42
N GLY A 79 -8.40 -15.61 13.57
CA GLY A 79 -7.21 -15.54 12.70
C GLY A 79 -7.15 -16.63 11.63
N LYS A 80 -8.31 -17.16 11.20
CA LYS A 80 -8.43 -18.27 10.24
C LYS A 80 -9.12 -17.88 8.93
N LEU A 81 -9.43 -16.59 8.74
CA LEU A 81 -10.08 -16.12 7.52
C LEU A 81 -9.04 -15.84 6.46
N LYS A 82 -9.08 -16.59 5.37
CA LYS A 82 -8.46 -16.19 4.11
C LYS A 82 -9.50 -15.43 3.30
N ALA A 83 -9.11 -14.33 2.70
CA ALA A 83 -10.01 -13.46 1.95
C ALA A 83 -9.26 -12.73 0.83
N ASN A 84 -10.00 -12.27 -0.15
CA ASN A 84 -9.52 -11.28 -1.10
C ASN A 84 -9.61 -9.90 -0.43
N VAL A 85 -8.49 -9.19 -0.36
CA VAL A 85 -8.41 -7.91 0.36
C VAL A 85 -8.11 -6.83 -0.64
N THR A 86 -8.96 -5.82 -0.74
CA THR A 86 -8.63 -4.61 -1.51
C THR A 86 -7.93 -3.63 -0.60
N VAL A 87 -6.77 -3.16 -1.04
CA VAL A 87 -5.91 -2.28 -0.31
C VAL A 87 -5.58 -1.02 -1.10
N GLU A 88 -5.46 0.10 -0.40
CA GLU A 88 -4.98 1.37 -0.95
C GLU A 88 -3.58 1.65 -0.42
N HIS A 89 -2.68 2.14 -1.28
CA HIS A 89 -1.32 2.47 -0.85
C HIS A 89 -1.33 3.74 0.01
N GLN A 90 -0.70 3.69 1.19
CA GLN A 90 -0.55 4.86 2.05
C GLN A 90 0.87 5.43 2.05
N GLY A 91 1.86 4.65 1.62
CA GLY A 91 3.26 5.07 1.54
C GLY A 91 4.23 3.99 2.04
N GLY A 92 5.40 3.92 1.42
CA GLY A 92 6.39 2.86 1.70
C GLY A 92 5.77 1.47 1.53
N ASN A 93 5.93 0.61 2.55
CA ASN A 93 5.35 -0.74 2.57
C ASN A 93 4.00 -0.79 3.30
N ASN A 94 3.42 0.37 3.64
CA ASN A 94 2.17 0.47 4.39
C ASN A 94 0.99 0.68 3.43
N TRP A 95 -0.04 -0.13 3.65
CA TRP A 95 -1.26 -0.16 2.88
C TRP A 95 -2.46 -0.07 3.82
N LYS A 96 -3.58 0.43 3.31
CA LYS A 96 -4.86 0.49 4.02
C LYS A 96 -5.79 -0.56 3.47
N ILE A 97 -6.41 -1.36 4.32
CA ILE A 97 -7.49 -2.26 3.92
C ILE A 97 -8.77 -1.46 3.75
N VAL A 98 -9.33 -1.47 2.55
CA VAL A 98 -10.59 -0.77 2.22
C VAL A 98 -11.75 -1.70 1.96
N LYS A 99 -11.47 -2.97 1.61
CA LYS A 99 -12.50 -3.99 1.40
C LYS A 99 -11.97 -5.38 1.73
N ILE A 100 -12.83 -6.24 2.26
CA ILE A 100 -12.57 -7.66 2.48
C ILE A 100 -13.71 -8.43 1.83
N ASP A 101 -13.37 -9.37 0.95
CA ASP A 101 -14.29 -10.33 0.34
C ASP A 101 -13.86 -11.73 0.75
N ALA A 102 -14.67 -12.41 1.57
CA ALA A 102 -14.39 -13.79 1.99
C ALA A 102 -14.43 -14.73 0.78
N VAL A 103 -13.52 -15.72 0.77
CA VAL A 103 -13.48 -16.82 -0.21
C VAL A 103 -14.02 -18.12 0.36
#